data_AF-A0A9E0MND6-F1
#
_entry.id   AF-A0A9E0MND6-F1
#
_cell.length_a   1.000
_cell.length_b   1.000
_cell.length_c   1.000
_cell.angle_alpha   90.00
_cell.angle_beta   90.00
_cell.angle_gamma   90.00
#
_symmetry.space_group_name_H-M   'P 1'
#
loop_
_entity.id
_entity.type
_entity.pdbx_description
1 polymer ?
#
loop_
_entity_poly.entity_id
_entity_poly.type
_entity_poly.pdbx_seq_one_letter_code
_entity_poly.pdbx_strand_id
1 'polypeptide(L)'
;MLALAAVGLGFGCDRGGAAFTPLDGPPPDAPVDAPVDAPEVVGSDYSFVVSRLRLPGSVNEATLLGLDIDDVPGDTMNGIDNSLGTVLATFTGQGLGWQPAIDSGIDRGVVLSLPRLRATELGDAHGVGLWLHRGQSSAPAACDGPADTTCRKHLTGTASFELAFGSSLDEPLVGTLRRGRFVGGPGRIRLFLTLSAGRAPVELPLYRTRAEVIVTSSGFAVGSKVGGAVRQVDLEASLHPAVRDQVFDVVAVDCGPPPRTPPACGCMSGSLGATLMNLMDTSSPRDCAVSLSEVTAFLNPIINQDIDLDGDGSKDAVSLGVGLEAVSASFAAP
;
A
#
# COMPACT_ATOMS: atom_id res chain seq x y z
N MET A 1 -11.65 33.56 12.98
CA MET A 1 -11.35 33.91 14.38
C MET A 1 -12.41 33.26 15.26
N LEU A 2 -12.13 32.07 15.79
CA LEU A 2 -13.02 31.37 16.72
C LEU A 2 -12.33 31.38 18.09
N ALA A 3 -12.98 32.00 19.07
CA ALA A 3 -12.45 32.15 20.43
C ALA A 3 -12.78 30.90 21.26
N LEU A 4 -11.75 30.26 21.80
CA LEU A 4 -11.86 29.12 22.71
C LEU A 4 -11.84 29.64 24.15
N ALA A 5 -12.92 29.44 24.90
CA ALA A 5 -13.03 29.81 26.31
C ALA A 5 -12.54 28.65 27.20
N ALA A 6 -11.54 28.90 28.03
CA ALA A 6 -11.04 27.97 29.03
C ALA A 6 -11.84 28.11 30.33
N VAL A 7 -12.46 27.01 30.78
CA VAL A 7 -13.08 26.89 32.12
C VAL A 7 -12.12 26.09 32.99
N GLY A 8 -11.56 26.76 34.00
CA GLY A 8 -10.75 26.14 35.05
C GLY A 8 -11.64 25.64 36.18
N LEU A 9 -11.53 24.36 36.52
CA LEU A 9 -12.06 23.79 37.76
C LEU A 9 -10.89 23.27 38.59
N GLY A 10 -10.70 23.88 39.76
CA GLY A 10 -9.76 23.45 40.77
C GLY A 10 -10.34 22.31 41.59
N PHE A 11 -9.54 21.28 41.83
CA PHE A 11 -9.81 20.25 42.83
C PHE A 11 -8.73 20.31 43.91
N GLY A 12 -9.18 20.48 45.16
CA GLY A 12 -8.35 20.40 46.35
C GLY A 12 -8.09 18.94 46.74
N CYS A 13 -6.85 18.64 47.10
CA CYS A 13 -6.46 17.36 47.67
C CYS A 13 -6.51 17.42 49.20
N ASP A 14 -7.37 16.57 49.77
CA ASP A 14 -7.44 16.27 51.21
C ASP A 14 -6.38 15.22 51.57
N ARG A 15 -5.73 15.39 52.73
CA ARG A 15 -4.62 14.55 53.22
C ARG A 15 -5.12 13.61 54.30
N GLY A 16 -5.37 12.35 53.94
CA GLY A 16 -5.63 11.25 54.88
C GLY A 16 -4.48 10.24 54.90
N GLY A 17 -3.68 10.22 55.97
CA GLY A 17 -2.61 9.26 56.17
C GLY A 17 -3.12 7.93 56.72
N ALA A 18 -2.85 6.84 56.00
CA ALA A 18 -3.01 5.47 56.48
C ALA A 18 -1.64 4.79 56.56
N ALA A 19 -1.38 4.13 57.69
CA ALA A 19 -0.14 3.43 57.97
C ALA A 19 -0.01 2.18 57.08
N PHE A 20 1.09 2.11 56.32
CA PHE A 20 1.48 0.95 55.52
C PHE A 20 2.05 -0.14 56.43
N THR A 21 1.40 -1.30 56.45
CA THR A 21 2.02 -2.56 56.88
C THR A 21 2.92 -3.08 55.76
N PRO A 22 4.10 -3.66 56.04
CA PRO A 22 4.95 -4.25 55.02
C PRO A 22 4.24 -5.45 54.40
N LEU A 23 3.82 -5.33 53.15
CA LEU A 23 3.39 -6.47 52.34
C LEU A 23 4.62 -7.32 52.03
N ASP A 24 4.52 -8.62 52.27
CA ASP A 24 5.50 -9.62 51.87
C ASP A 24 5.89 -9.40 50.40
N GLY A 25 7.20 -9.39 50.12
CA GLY A 25 7.74 -9.07 48.81
C GLY A 25 7.11 -9.96 47.72
N PRO A 26 6.88 -9.42 46.51
CA PRO A 26 6.32 -10.20 45.42
C PRO A 26 7.18 -11.44 45.18
N PRO A 27 6.55 -12.60 44.91
CA PRO A 27 7.29 -13.80 44.56
C PRO A 27 8.24 -13.49 43.38
N PRO A 28 9.43 -14.09 43.34
CA PRO A 28 10.40 -13.86 42.28
C PRO A 28 9.70 -14.07 40.93
N ASP A 29 9.81 -13.06 40.06
CA ASP A 29 9.18 -13.06 38.74
C ASP A 29 9.52 -14.36 38.01
N ALA A 30 8.48 -15.01 37.48
CA ALA A 30 8.66 -16.19 36.66
C ALA A 30 9.61 -15.83 35.50
N PRO A 31 10.54 -16.73 35.14
CA PRO A 31 11.42 -16.49 34.01
C PRO A 31 10.60 -16.15 32.77
N VAL A 32 10.97 -15.07 32.07
CA VAL A 32 10.34 -14.66 30.82
C VAL A 32 10.36 -15.88 29.89
N ASP A 33 9.18 -16.36 29.51
CA ASP A 33 9.05 -17.47 28.57
C ASP A 33 9.85 -17.15 27.31
N ALA A 34 10.66 -18.12 26.87
CA ALA A 34 11.42 -17.96 25.64
C ALA A 34 10.45 -17.59 24.49
N PRO A 35 10.83 -16.66 23.59
CA PRO A 35 9.98 -16.28 22.48
C PRO A 35 9.56 -17.54 21.71
N VAL A 36 8.25 -17.69 21.50
CA VAL A 36 7.71 -18.80 20.71
C VAL A 36 8.32 -18.71 19.32
N ASP A 37 9.07 -19.74 18.92
CA ASP A 37 9.70 -19.79 17.61
C ASP A 37 8.65 -19.61 16.52
N ALA A 38 8.95 -18.73 15.55
CA ALA A 38 8.07 -18.52 14.40
C ALA A 38 7.83 -19.86 13.68
N PRO A 39 6.60 -20.16 13.24
CA PRO A 39 6.30 -21.40 12.55
C PRO A 39 7.20 -21.58 11.33
N GLU A 40 7.84 -22.75 11.23
CA GLU A 40 8.73 -23.08 10.13
C GLU A 40 7.96 -23.10 8.80
N VAL A 41 8.51 -22.43 7.78
CA VAL A 41 7.96 -22.47 6.42
C VAL A 41 8.54 -23.63 5.64
N VAL A 42 7.69 -24.59 5.26
CA VAL A 42 8.10 -25.85 4.62
C VAL A 42 7.42 -26.09 3.28
N GLY A 43 8.00 -26.98 2.47
CA GLY A 43 7.45 -27.42 1.19
C GLY A 43 8.15 -26.86 -0.04
N SER A 44 7.46 -26.97 -1.17
CA SER A 44 7.96 -26.60 -2.50
C SER A 44 7.67 -25.14 -2.80
N ASP A 45 8.51 -24.54 -3.66
CA ASP A 45 8.33 -23.18 -4.14
C ASP A 45 7.40 -23.13 -5.37
N TYR A 46 6.46 -22.19 -5.33
CA TYR A 46 5.59 -21.82 -6.42
C TYR A 46 5.81 -20.35 -6.74
N SER A 47 6.23 -20.08 -7.96
CA SER A 47 6.61 -18.75 -8.44
C SER A 47 5.55 -18.19 -9.37
N PHE A 48 5.24 -16.91 -9.19
CA PHE A 48 4.25 -16.19 -9.96
C PHE A 48 4.74 -14.81 -10.37
N VAL A 49 4.07 -14.20 -11.33
CA VAL A 49 4.18 -12.77 -11.66
C VAL A 49 2.81 -12.14 -11.60
N VAL A 50 2.71 -10.98 -10.95
CA VAL A 50 1.47 -10.21 -10.87
C VAL A 50 1.04 -9.80 -12.28
N SER A 51 -0.13 -10.26 -12.70
CA SER A 51 -0.71 -9.98 -14.01
C SER A 51 -1.74 -8.85 -13.96
N ARG A 52 -2.21 -8.50 -12.75
CA ARG A 52 -3.07 -7.37 -12.46
C ARG A 52 -2.93 -6.94 -11.01
N LEU A 53 -2.91 -5.63 -10.79
CA LEU A 53 -3.01 -5.02 -9.48
C LEU A 53 -4.15 -4.01 -9.51
N ARG A 54 -5.14 -4.18 -8.64
CA ARG A 54 -6.37 -3.39 -8.66
C ARG A 54 -6.43 -2.47 -7.44
N LEU A 55 -6.42 -1.16 -7.68
CA LEU A 55 -6.80 -0.17 -6.68
C LEU A 55 -8.33 -0.11 -6.55
N PRO A 56 -8.86 0.27 -5.38
CA PRO A 56 -10.28 0.58 -5.26
C PRO A 56 -10.71 1.71 -6.20
N GLY A 57 -11.70 1.47 -7.07
CA GLY A 57 -12.31 2.49 -7.92
C GLY A 57 -13.54 3.15 -7.27
N SER A 58 -14.00 2.61 -6.14
CA SER A 58 -15.11 3.15 -5.35
C SER A 58 -14.92 2.83 -3.86
N VAL A 59 -15.66 3.53 -2.98
CA VAL A 59 -15.64 3.27 -1.54
C VAL A 59 -16.07 1.83 -1.21
N ASN A 60 -17.06 1.30 -1.94
CA ASN A 60 -17.51 -0.08 -1.77
C ASN A 60 -16.40 -1.09 -2.12
N GLU A 61 -15.65 -0.84 -3.20
CA GLU A 61 -14.50 -1.66 -3.54
C GLU A 61 -13.38 -1.54 -2.51
N ALA A 62 -13.21 -0.37 -1.88
CA ALA A 62 -12.23 -0.19 -0.81
C ALA A 62 -12.59 -1.10 0.38
N THR A 63 -13.86 -1.18 0.78
CA THR A 63 -14.30 -2.15 1.79
C THR A 63 -14.07 -3.60 1.36
N LEU A 64 -14.36 -3.97 0.10
CA LEU A 64 -14.16 -5.35 -0.38
C LEU A 64 -12.68 -5.77 -0.38
N LEU A 65 -11.79 -4.84 -0.73
CA LEU A 65 -10.34 -5.05 -0.81
C LEU A 65 -9.62 -4.85 0.53
N GLY A 66 -10.28 -4.26 1.53
CA GLY A 66 -9.75 -4.07 2.87
C GLY A 66 -9.52 -5.39 3.61
N LEU A 67 -8.66 -5.32 4.62
CA LEU A 67 -8.31 -6.42 5.52
C LEU A 67 -8.25 -5.86 6.95
N ASP A 68 -8.43 -6.73 7.94
CA ASP A 68 -8.21 -6.43 9.35
C ASP A 68 -6.72 -6.44 9.66
N ILE A 69 -6.10 -5.25 9.65
CA ILE A 69 -4.65 -5.08 9.78
C ILE A 69 -4.25 -5.01 11.25
N ASP A 70 -5.06 -4.34 12.08
CA ASP A 70 -4.74 -4.07 13.48
C ASP A 70 -5.25 -5.12 14.49
N ASP A 71 -6.15 -6.02 14.07
CA ASP A 71 -6.85 -7.01 14.91
C ASP A 71 -7.63 -6.38 16.08
N VAL A 72 -8.09 -5.13 15.97
CA VAL A 72 -8.83 -4.45 17.04
C VAL A 72 -10.29 -4.91 17.01
N PRO A 73 -10.76 -5.69 18.00
CA PRO A 73 -12.11 -6.26 17.93
C PRO A 73 -13.19 -5.17 18.07
N GLY A 74 -14.13 -5.14 17.11
CA GLY A 74 -15.33 -4.31 17.20
C GLY A 74 -15.12 -2.83 16.89
N ASP A 75 -14.01 -2.49 16.23
CA ASP A 75 -13.82 -1.20 15.60
C ASP A 75 -14.74 -1.02 14.37
N THR A 76 -14.59 0.10 13.67
CA THR A 76 -15.48 0.45 12.56
C THR A 76 -15.39 -0.56 11.42
N MET A 77 -16.52 -0.83 10.74
CA MET A 77 -16.57 -1.72 9.58
C MET A 77 -16.23 -3.20 9.86
N ASN A 78 -16.29 -3.65 11.13
CA ASN A 78 -15.92 -5.00 11.57
C ASN A 78 -14.42 -5.31 11.35
N GLY A 79 -13.54 -4.37 11.67
CA GLY A 79 -12.10 -4.53 11.49
C GLY A 79 -11.67 -4.46 10.04
N ILE A 80 -12.41 -3.81 9.13
CA ILE A 80 -11.95 -3.71 7.74
C ILE A 80 -11.23 -2.38 7.53
N ASP A 81 -9.91 -2.46 7.40
CA ASP A 81 -9.05 -1.31 7.19
C ASP A 81 -8.76 -1.11 5.69
N ASN A 82 -9.15 0.05 5.14
CA ASN A 82 -8.71 0.50 3.81
C ASN A 82 -8.88 2.03 3.62
N SER A 83 -8.42 2.82 4.60
CA SER A 83 -8.59 4.28 4.60
C SER A 83 -7.90 4.94 3.41
N LEU A 84 -6.67 4.55 3.06
CA LEU A 84 -6.00 5.06 1.86
C LEU A 84 -6.78 4.66 0.60
N GLY A 85 -7.25 3.42 0.52
CA GLY A 85 -8.05 2.94 -0.61
C GLY A 85 -9.33 3.77 -0.84
N THR A 86 -9.96 4.24 0.23
CA THR A 86 -11.13 5.15 0.16
C THR A 86 -10.76 6.52 -0.43
N VAL A 87 -9.57 7.05 -0.08
CA VAL A 87 -9.02 8.27 -0.68
C VAL A 87 -8.74 8.05 -2.18
N LEU A 88 -8.14 6.92 -2.56
CA LEU A 88 -7.82 6.62 -3.96
C LEU A 88 -9.08 6.46 -4.82
N ALA A 89 -10.12 5.84 -4.26
CA ALA A 89 -11.42 5.74 -4.89
C ALA A 89 -12.04 7.13 -5.14
N THR A 90 -11.89 8.05 -4.18
CA THR A 90 -12.37 9.44 -4.32
C THR A 90 -11.64 10.16 -5.44
N PHE A 91 -10.32 10.02 -5.53
CA PHE A 91 -9.53 10.58 -6.65
C PHE A 91 -9.93 10.00 -7.99
N THR A 92 -10.15 8.69 -8.06
CA THR A 92 -10.65 8.04 -9.28
C THR A 92 -11.98 8.64 -9.73
N GLY A 93 -12.90 8.89 -8.80
CA GLY A 93 -14.18 9.57 -9.08
C GLY A 93 -14.03 11.02 -9.60
N GLN A 94 -12.91 11.68 -9.32
CA GLN A 94 -12.57 13.02 -9.82
C GLN A 94 -11.76 12.99 -11.13
N GLY A 95 -11.55 11.81 -11.72
CA GLY A 95 -10.75 11.64 -12.94
C GLY A 95 -9.24 11.48 -12.69
N LEU A 96 -8.81 11.41 -11.43
CA LEU A 96 -7.42 11.14 -11.02
C LEU A 96 -7.21 9.66 -10.73
N GLY A 97 -7.62 8.80 -11.67
CA GLY A 97 -7.45 7.35 -11.55
C GLY A 97 -6.06 6.91 -11.98
N TRP A 98 -5.35 6.15 -11.13
CA TRP A 98 -4.03 5.58 -11.48
C TRP A 98 -4.10 4.17 -12.06
N GLN A 99 -5.28 3.53 -12.03
CA GLN A 99 -5.46 2.18 -12.54
C GLN A 99 -4.94 2.00 -13.99
N PRO A 100 -5.19 2.92 -14.95
CA PRO A 100 -4.65 2.78 -16.30
C PRO A 100 -3.12 2.83 -16.35
N ALA A 101 -2.49 3.66 -15.50
CA ALA A 101 -1.04 3.72 -15.42
C ALA A 101 -0.47 2.41 -14.86
N ILE A 102 -1.07 1.89 -13.77
CA ILE A 102 -0.71 0.61 -13.15
C ILE A 102 -0.82 -0.53 -14.17
N ASP A 103 -1.98 -0.64 -14.83
CA ASP A 103 -2.23 -1.66 -15.85
C ASP A 103 -1.18 -1.56 -16.98
N SER A 104 -0.92 -0.35 -17.49
CA SER A 104 0.11 -0.14 -18.52
C SER A 104 1.52 -0.49 -18.03
N GLY A 105 1.84 -0.20 -16.77
CA GLY A 105 3.12 -0.51 -16.14
C GLY A 105 3.36 -2.01 -16.00
N ILE A 106 2.32 -2.76 -15.62
CA ILE A 106 2.35 -4.22 -15.59
C ILE A 106 2.46 -4.76 -17.02
N ASP A 107 1.64 -4.28 -17.95
CA ASP A 107 1.61 -4.77 -19.33
C ASP A 107 2.96 -4.67 -20.04
N ARG A 108 3.67 -3.56 -19.78
CA ARG A 108 4.97 -3.24 -20.36
C ARG A 108 6.15 -3.76 -19.54
N GLY A 109 5.91 -4.46 -18.43
CA GLY A 109 6.97 -4.99 -17.56
C GLY A 109 7.78 -3.91 -16.85
N VAL A 110 7.22 -2.71 -16.67
CA VAL A 110 7.80 -1.63 -15.84
C VAL A 110 7.61 -1.96 -14.36
N VAL A 111 6.47 -2.58 -14.03
CA VAL A 111 6.16 -3.11 -12.69
C VAL A 111 6.21 -4.64 -12.75
N LEU A 112 7.26 -5.22 -12.19
CA LEU A 112 7.44 -6.66 -12.08
C LEU A 112 7.38 -7.08 -10.61
N SER A 113 6.19 -7.41 -10.14
CA SER A 113 5.98 -7.96 -8.80
C SER A 113 5.92 -9.48 -8.90
N LEU A 114 6.76 -10.17 -8.12
CA LEU A 114 7.02 -11.60 -8.23
C LEU A 114 6.65 -12.32 -6.93
N PRO A 115 5.38 -12.74 -6.76
CA PRO A 115 4.98 -13.54 -5.61
C PRO A 115 5.68 -14.90 -5.61
N ARG A 116 6.19 -15.28 -4.44
CA ARG A 116 6.68 -16.64 -4.17
C ARG A 116 5.82 -17.22 -3.06
N LEU A 117 5.21 -18.38 -3.30
CA LEU A 117 4.50 -19.14 -2.28
C LEU A 117 5.29 -20.40 -1.98
N ARG A 118 5.54 -20.70 -0.70
CA ARG A 118 6.13 -21.97 -0.28
C ARG A 118 5.12 -22.77 0.52
N ALA A 119 4.76 -23.95 0.02
CA ALA A 119 3.75 -24.82 0.62
C ALA A 119 4.03 -26.30 0.31
N THR A 120 3.54 -27.20 1.15
CA THR A 120 3.59 -28.65 0.89
C THR A 120 2.67 -29.05 -0.26
N GLU A 121 1.54 -28.36 -0.40
CA GLU A 121 0.59 -28.50 -1.51
C GLU A 121 -0.27 -27.23 -1.67
N LEU A 122 -0.89 -27.05 -2.84
CA LEU A 122 -1.75 -25.90 -3.15
C LEU A 122 -3.22 -26.11 -2.74
N GLY A 123 -3.57 -27.27 -2.18
CA GLY A 123 -4.94 -27.60 -1.76
C GLY A 123 -5.19 -27.25 -0.29
N ASP A 124 -4.41 -27.85 0.61
CA ASP A 124 -4.47 -27.64 2.06
C ASP A 124 -3.05 -27.73 2.66
N ALA A 125 -2.54 -26.67 3.28
CA ALA A 125 -1.19 -26.68 3.87
C ALA A 125 -1.10 -25.78 5.12
N HIS A 126 -0.13 -26.07 5.97
CA HIS A 126 0.24 -25.28 7.16
C HIS A 126 1.68 -24.80 7.04
N GLY A 127 2.04 -23.74 7.78
CA GLY A 127 3.38 -23.16 7.67
C GLY A 127 3.66 -22.68 6.25
N VAL A 128 2.65 -22.09 5.61
CA VAL A 128 2.77 -21.57 4.24
C VAL A 128 3.38 -20.19 4.30
N GLY A 129 4.42 -19.93 3.50
CA GLY A 129 5.03 -18.62 3.39
C GLY A 129 4.69 -17.96 2.06
N LEU A 130 4.33 -16.68 2.08
CA LEU A 130 4.16 -15.85 0.89
C LEU A 130 5.12 -14.66 0.95
N TRP A 131 5.92 -14.49 -0.10
CA TRP A 131 6.79 -13.32 -0.30
C TRP A 131 6.36 -12.57 -1.55
N LEU A 132 6.71 -11.29 -1.63
CA LEU A 132 6.55 -10.47 -2.82
C LEU A 132 7.89 -9.85 -3.21
N HIS A 133 8.54 -10.38 -4.26
CA HIS A 133 9.82 -9.86 -4.71
C HIS A 133 9.64 -8.83 -5.83
N ARG A 134 10.66 -7.98 -6.01
CA ARG A 134 10.79 -7.12 -7.18
C ARG A 134 11.58 -7.84 -8.28
N GLY A 135 11.02 -7.90 -9.47
CA GLY A 135 11.72 -8.30 -10.69
C GLY A 135 12.41 -7.12 -11.38
N GLN A 136 13.40 -7.42 -12.22
CA GLN A 136 14.13 -6.42 -13.01
C GLN A 136 14.06 -6.67 -14.52
N SER A 137 14.03 -7.94 -14.94
CA SER A 137 13.96 -8.32 -16.35
C SER A 137 13.05 -9.52 -16.54
N SER A 138 12.59 -9.73 -17.78
CA SER A 138 11.71 -10.85 -18.15
C SER A 138 12.15 -11.49 -19.47
N ALA A 139 11.95 -12.79 -19.57
CA ALA A 139 12.08 -13.55 -20.82
C ALA A 139 10.80 -14.39 -21.03
N PRO A 140 10.04 -14.17 -22.12
CA PRO A 140 10.25 -13.14 -23.14
C PRO A 140 10.11 -11.72 -22.57
N ALA A 141 10.68 -10.73 -23.26
CA ALA A 141 10.45 -9.33 -22.95
C ALA A 141 8.96 -8.99 -23.02
N ALA A 142 8.51 -7.98 -22.27
CA ALA A 142 7.10 -7.67 -22.16
C ALA A 142 6.41 -7.31 -23.50
N CYS A 143 7.12 -6.63 -24.41
CA CYS A 143 6.62 -6.20 -25.71
C CYS A 143 7.53 -6.73 -26.83
N ASP A 144 6.96 -7.07 -27.98
CA ASP A 144 7.70 -7.50 -29.19
C ASP A 144 8.17 -6.28 -30.03
N GLY A 145 8.84 -5.33 -29.37
CA GLY A 145 9.29 -4.08 -29.96
C GLY A 145 8.29 -2.91 -29.90
N PRO A 146 8.63 -1.75 -30.49
CA PRO A 146 7.88 -0.49 -30.29
C PRO A 146 6.51 -0.45 -30.97
N ALA A 147 6.25 -1.36 -31.93
CA ALA A 147 4.96 -1.46 -32.60
C ALA A 147 3.94 -2.33 -31.83
N ASP A 148 4.38 -3.09 -30.83
CA ASP A 148 3.50 -3.91 -30.00
C ASP A 148 2.76 -3.02 -28.99
N THR A 149 1.50 -2.74 -29.28
CA THR A 149 0.61 -1.96 -28.42
C THR A 149 -0.08 -2.81 -27.35
N THR A 150 -0.01 -4.15 -27.45
CA THR A 150 -0.64 -5.07 -26.49
C THR A 150 0.32 -5.47 -25.38
N CYS A 151 1.60 -5.65 -25.71
CA CYS A 151 2.64 -6.12 -24.80
C CYS A 151 2.23 -7.43 -24.09
N ARG A 152 2.45 -7.54 -22.77
CA ARG A 152 2.07 -8.68 -21.91
C ARG A 152 2.67 -10.04 -22.26
N LYS A 153 3.70 -10.14 -23.11
CA LYS A 153 4.29 -11.45 -23.48
C LYS A 153 4.90 -12.19 -22.28
N HIS A 154 5.34 -11.46 -21.27
CA HIS A 154 5.86 -12.00 -20.02
C HIS A 154 4.75 -12.53 -19.06
N LEU A 155 3.47 -12.37 -19.40
CA LEU A 155 2.33 -12.75 -18.55
C LEU A 155 1.57 -13.97 -19.09
N THR A 156 2.23 -14.84 -19.88
CA THR A 156 1.61 -16.03 -20.49
C THR A 156 1.64 -17.27 -19.59
N GLY A 157 2.15 -17.18 -18.36
CA GLY A 157 2.25 -18.31 -17.44
C GLY A 157 3.54 -19.13 -17.55
N THR A 158 4.46 -18.75 -18.45
CA THR A 158 5.69 -19.53 -18.74
C THR A 158 6.95 -18.67 -18.76
N ALA A 159 6.84 -17.39 -18.40
CA ALA A 159 7.98 -16.47 -18.45
C ALA A 159 8.96 -16.72 -17.30
N SER A 160 10.22 -16.36 -17.52
CA SER A 160 11.25 -16.32 -16.49
C SER A 160 11.63 -14.88 -16.15
N PHE A 161 12.01 -14.63 -14.90
CA PHE A 161 12.36 -13.31 -14.40
C PHE A 161 13.67 -13.31 -13.63
N GLU A 162 14.39 -12.19 -13.69
CA GLU A 162 15.49 -11.91 -12.78
C GLU A 162 14.98 -11.05 -11.62
N LEU A 163 15.44 -11.36 -10.41
CA LEU A 163 15.16 -10.55 -9.23
C LEU A 163 16.00 -9.27 -9.28
N ALA A 164 15.38 -8.15 -8.93
CA ALA A 164 16.10 -6.90 -8.72
C ALA A 164 17.04 -7.03 -7.51
N PHE A 165 18.18 -6.35 -7.57
CA PHE A 165 19.11 -6.27 -6.44
C PHE A 165 18.41 -5.69 -5.20
N GLY A 166 18.56 -6.32 -4.03
CA GLY A 166 17.93 -5.90 -2.77
C GLY A 166 16.46 -6.30 -2.60
N SER A 167 15.96 -7.22 -3.43
CA SER A 167 14.59 -7.78 -3.34
C SER A 167 14.37 -8.73 -2.16
N SER A 168 15.40 -9.02 -1.34
CA SER A 168 15.39 -10.01 -0.26
C SER A 168 15.01 -9.47 1.13
N LEU A 169 14.49 -8.24 1.24
CA LEU A 169 14.23 -7.60 2.55
C LEU A 169 12.83 -7.85 3.11
N ASP A 170 12.02 -8.66 2.44
CA ASP A 170 10.62 -8.83 2.80
C ASP A 170 10.46 -10.06 3.72
N GLU A 171 9.79 -9.85 4.85
CA GLU A 171 9.43 -10.93 5.77
C GLU A 171 8.27 -11.73 5.18
N PRO A 172 8.32 -13.08 5.19
CA PRO A 172 7.21 -13.86 4.68
C PRO A 172 5.92 -13.53 5.41
N LEU A 173 4.83 -13.44 4.67
CA LEU A 173 3.51 -13.61 5.24
C LEU A 173 3.35 -15.09 5.54
N VAL A 174 3.48 -15.47 6.81
CA VAL A 174 3.28 -16.86 7.23
C VAL A 174 1.81 -17.08 7.52
N GLY A 175 1.28 -18.24 7.11
CA GLY A 175 -0.13 -18.53 7.25
C GLY A 175 -0.49 -19.97 6.93
N THR A 176 -1.76 -20.15 6.55
CA THR A 176 -2.31 -21.44 6.18
C THR A 176 -2.97 -21.36 4.81
N LEU A 177 -2.98 -22.48 4.12
CA LEU A 177 -3.73 -22.65 2.89
C LEU A 177 -4.85 -23.66 3.16
N ARG A 178 -6.08 -23.28 2.80
CA ARG A 178 -7.27 -24.13 2.94
C ARG A 178 -8.12 -24.07 1.68
N ARG A 179 -8.35 -25.22 1.06
CA ARG A 179 -9.08 -25.34 -0.22
C ARG A 179 -8.60 -24.35 -1.28
N GLY A 180 -7.29 -24.22 -1.45
CA GLY A 180 -6.70 -23.25 -2.40
C GLY A 180 -6.69 -21.80 -1.93
N ARG A 181 -7.22 -21.48 -0.73
CA ARG A 181 -7.18 -20.12 -0.18
C ARG A 181 -6.08 -19.98 0.86
N PHE A 182 -5.07 -19.20 0.54
CA PHE A 182 -4.08 -18.75 1.50
C PHE A 182 -4.64 -17.60 2.35
N VAL A 183 -4.45 -17.67 3.66
CA VAL A 183 -4.65 -16.57 4.61
C VAL A 183 -3.42 -16.51 5.50
N GLY A 184 -2.74 -15.37 5.55
CA GLY A 184 -1.53 -15.19 6.33
C GLY A 184 -1.16 -13.75 6.61
N GLY A 185 -0.10 -13.60 7.40
CA GLY A 185 0.31 -12.35 8.05
C GLY A 185 0.15 -12.42 9.58
N PRO A 186 0.50 -11.35 10.30
CA PRO A 186 1.12 -10.13 9.80
C PRO A 186 2.57 -10.39 9.30
N GLY A 187 3.02 -9.56 8.37
CA GLY A 187 4.42 -9.51 7.93
C GLY A 187 4.76 -8.18 7.26
N ARG A 188 5.79 -8.14 6.43
CA ARG A 188 6.21 -6.92 5.74
C ARG A 188 6.55 -7.18 4.29
N ILE A 189 5.86 -6.50 3.39
CA ILE A 189 6.14 -6.55 1.94
C ILE A 189 6.28 -5.14 1.38
N ARG A 190 6.77 -5.05 0.14
CA ARG A 190 6.74 -3.81 -0.66
C ARG A 190 5.77 -3.93 -1.83
N LEU A 191 4.86 -2.97 -1.94
CA LEU A 191 3.99 -2.83 -3.10
C LEU A 191 4.63 -1.91 -4.15
N PHE A 192 4.59 -2.32 -5.41
CA PHE A 192 5.14 -1.55 -6.53
C PHE A 192 4.01 -0.99 -7.38
N LEU A 193 3.92 0.33 -7.47
CA LEU A 193 2.86 1.04 -8.19
C LEU A 193 3.46 1.98 -9.21
N THR A 194 2.81 2.18 -10.36
CA THR A 194 3.14 3.32 -11.22
C THR A 194 1.94 4.26 -11.30
N LEU A 195 2.18 5.56 -11.11
CA LEU A 195 1.13 6.58 -11.12
C LEU A 195 1.04 7.32 -12.45
N SER A 196 2.07 7.21 -13.29
CA SER A 196 2.19 7.86 -14.59
C SER A 196 2.95 6.96 -15.56
N ALA A 197 2.53 6.93 -16.82
CA ALA A 197 3.21 6.15 -17.84
C ALA A 197 4.66 6.66 -18.05
N GLY A 198 5.62 5.74 -18.09
CA GLY A 198 7.03 6.07 -18.31
C GLY A 198 7.78 6.60 -17.09
N ARG A 199 7.13 6.69 -15.92
CA ARG A 199 7.80 6.98 -14.65
C ARG A 199 8.25 5.70 -13.95
N ALA A 200 9.27 5.83 -13.10
CA ALA A 200 9.71 4.75 -12.24
C ALA A 200 8.58 4.34 -11.27
N PRO A 201 8.45 3.04 -10.93
CA PRO A 201 7.50 2.61 -9.92
C PRO A 201 7.79 3.23 -8.55
N VAL A 202 6.72 3.63 -7.87
CA VAL A 202 6.69 3.94 -6.45
C VAL A 202 6.78 2.63 -5.67
N GLU A 203 7.72 2.57 -4.73
CA GLU A 203 7.81 1.48 -3.76
C GLU A 203 7.12 1.92 -2.47
N LEU A 204 6.08 1.20 -2.08
CA LEU A 204 5.30 1.47 -0.89
C LEU A 204 5.50 0.32 0.11
N PRO A 205 6.26 0.52 1.19
CA PRO A 205 6.36 -0.46 2.26
C PRO A 205 4.99 -0.65 2.94
N LEU A 206 4.57 -1.90 3.09
CA LEU A 206 3.38 -2.29 3.82
C LEU A 206 3.81 -3.01 5.12
N TYR A 207 3.40 -2.49 6.27
CA TYR A 207 3.64 -3.05 7.60
C TYR A 207 2.40 -3.79 8.09
N ARG A 208 2.59 -4.76 8.99
CA ARG A 208 1.53 -5.67 9.45
C ARG A 208 0.72 -6.25 8.28
N THR A 209 1.41 -6.51 7.18
CA THR A 209 0.79 -6.93 5.92
C THR A 209 0.06 -8.24 6.11
N ARG A 210 -1.13 -8.33 5.55
CA ARG A 210 -1.93 -9.54 5.45
C ARG A 210 -2.31 -9.80 4.03
N ALA A 211 -2.56 -11.07 3.73
CA ALA A 211 -3.03 -11.46 2.42
C ALA A 211 -4.09 -12.54 2.52
N GLU A 212 -5.07 -12.45 1.63
CA GLU A 212 -6.06 -13.47 1.34
C GLU A 212 -5.98 -13.79 -0.15
N VAL A 213 -5.36 -14.91 -0.51
CA VAL A 213 -5.03 -15.22 -1.90
C VAL A 213 -5.69 -16.54 -2.31
N ILE A 214 -6.38 -16.53 -3.45
CA ILE A 214 -6.94 -17.73 -4.06
C ILE A 214 -5.90 -18.27 -5.04
N VAL A 215 -5.19 -19.31 -4.61
CA VAL A 215 -4.08 -19.93 -5.31
C VAL A 215 -4.56 -21.10 -6.17
N THR A 216 -4.08 -21.13 -7.41
CA THR A 216 -4.25 -22.23 -8.35
C THR A 216 -2.89 -22.61 -8.93
N SER A 217 -2.79 -23.75 -9.62
CA SER A 217 -1.57 -24.12 -10.35
C SER A 217 -1.19 -23.11 -11.44
N SER A 218 -2.16 -22.36 -11.96
CA SER A 218 -1.94 -21.34 -13.00
C SER A 218 -1.60 -19.95 -12.44
N GLY A 219 -1.81 -19.69 -11.15
CA GLY A 219 -1.67 -18.34 -10.59
C GLY A 219 -2.67 -17.98 -9.50
N PHE A 220 -2.82 -16.67 -9.25
CA PHE A 220 -3.77 -16.14 -8.29
C PHE A 220 -5.04 -15.67 -8.99
N ALA A 221 -6.19 -16.12 -8.50
CA ALA A 221 -7.48 -15.81 -9.09
C ALA A 221 -8.07 -14.48 -8.60
N VAL A 222 -9.06 -13.97 -9.34
CA VAL A 222 -9.89 -12.82 -8.95
C VAL A 222 -10.44 -13.00 -7.54
N GLY A 223 -10.38 -11.94 -6.75
CA GLY A 223 -10.78 -11.94 -5.34
C GLY A 223 -9.62 -12.12 -4.37
N SER A 224 -8.41 -12.42 -4.89
CA SER A 224 -7.19 -12.33 -4.08
C SER A 224 -6.89 -10.87 -3.74
N LYS A 225 -6.45 -10.63 -2.51
CA LYS A 225 -6.13 -9.30 -1.99
C LYS A 225 -4.96 -9.34 -1.02
N VAL A 226 -4.26 -8.22 -0.96
CA VAL A 226 -3.17 -7.96 -0.02
C VAL A 226 -3.36 -6.57 0.53
N GLY A 227 -3.05 -6.39 1.80
CA GLY A 227 -3.14 -5.09 2.45
C GLY A 227 -2.25 -4.99 3.65
N GLY A 228 -2.01 -3.77 4.10
CA GLY A 228 -1.17 -3.45 5.24
C GLY A 228 -1.21 -1.97 5.56
N ALA A 229 -0.51 -1.60 6.61
CA ALA A 229 -0.35 -0.23 7.04
C ALA A 229 0.81 0.44 6.29
N VAL A 230 0.67 1.72 5.99
CA VAL A 230 1.70 2.57 5.39
C VAL A 230 1.95 3.71 6.35
N ARG A 231 3.19 3.85 6.84
CA ARG A 231 3.53 4.95 7.75
C ARG A 231 3.45 6.27 7.02
N GLN A 232 3.10 7.33 7.76
CA GLN A 232 3.05 8.68 7.22
C GLN A 232 4.36 9.11 6.54
N VAL A 233 5.50 8.78 7.16
CA VAL A 233 6.83 9.08 6.61
C VAL A 233 7.07 8.40 5.26
N ASP A 234 6.52 7.19 5.05
CA ASP A 234 6.68 6.45 3.81
C ASP A 234 5.77 7.03 2.70
N LEU A 235 4.58 7.54 3.05
CA LEU A 235 3.73 8.29 2.12
C LEU A 235 4.40 9.59 1.66
N GLU A 236 4.95 10.35 2.60
CA GLU A 236 5.60 11.62 2.32
C GLU A 236 6.88 11.45 1.51
N ALA A 237 7.64 10.38 1.76
CA ALA A 237 8.89 10.09 1.05
C ALA A 237 8.67 9.49 -0.35
N SER A 238 7.66 8.64 -0.52
CA SER A 238 7.46 7.87 -1.77
C SER A 238 6.23 8.33 -2.57
N LEU A 239 5.07 8.45 -1.92
CA LEU A 239 3.80 8.70 -2.62
C LEU A 239 3.65 10.17 -3.02
N HIS A 240 3.92 11.12 -2.13
CA HIS A 240 3.69 12.55 -2.42
C HIS A 240 4.54 13.07 -3.60
N PRO A 241 5.84 12.73 -3.72
CA PRO A 241 6.63 13.12 -4.89
C PRO A 241 6.08 12.53 -6.18
N ALA A 242 5.60 11.29 -6.15
CA ALA A 242 5.01 10.64 -7.32
C ALA A 242 3.66 11.25 -7.72
N VAL A 243 2.82 11.63 -6.75
CA VAL A 243 1.57 12.37 -7.00
C VAL A 243 1.87 13.73 -7.59
N ARG A 244 2.87 14.46 -7.06
CA ARG A 244 3.32 15.74 -7.63
C ARG A 244 3.75 15.59 -9.08
N ASP A 245 4.54 14.58 -9.39
CA ASP A 245 5.02 14.34 -10.75
C ASP A 245 3.85 14.01 -11.71
N GLN A 246 2.86 13.23 -11.25
CA GLN A 246 1.63 12.97 -12.01
C GLN A 246 0.81 14.24 -12.23
N VAL A 247 0.64 15.07 -11.20
CA VAL A 247 -0.06 16.36 -11.32
C VAL A 247 0.67 17.26 -12.30
N PHE A 248 2.00 17.30 -12.25
CA PHE A 248 2.82 18.06 -13.19
C PHE A 248 2.62 17.58 -14.63
N ASP A 249 2.60 16.27 -14.87
CA ASP A 249 2.37 15.68 -16.19
C ASP A 249 0.98 16.09 -16.73
N VAL A 250 -0.08 16.01 -15.91
CA VAL A 250 -1.44 16.44 -16.29
C VAL A 250 -1.50 17.94 -16.58
N VAL A 251 -0.91 18.77 -15.72
CA VAL A 251 -0.87 20.23 -15.89
C VAL A 251 -0.06 20.61 -17.13
N ALA A 252 1.01 19.90 -17.47
CA ALA A 252 1.79 20.14 -18.68
C ALA A 252 0.98 19.88 -19.95
N VAL A 253 0.12 18.85 -19.95
CA VAL A 253 -0.78 18.54 -21.06
C VAL A 253 -1.85 19.62 -21.22
N ASP A 254 -2.51 20.01 -20.13
CA ASP A 254 -3.69 20.88 -20.19
C ASP A 254 -3.38 22.39 -20.18
N CYS A 255 -2.22 22.78 -19.64
CA CYS A 255 -1.82 24.18 -19.43
C CYS A 255 -0.58 24.60 -20.22
N GLY A 256 0.00 23.68 -21.00
CA GLY A 256 1.22 23.91 -21.76
C GLY A 256 2.50 23.92 -20.90
N PRO A 257 3.67 24.05 -21.55
CA PRO A 257 4.95 24.07 -20.85
C PRO A 257 5.16 25.37 -20.06
N PRO A 258 5.95 25.35 -18.97
CA PRO A 258 6.35 26.57 -18.27
C PRO A 258 7.21 27.49 -19.16
N PRO A 259 7.27 28.81 -18.86
CA PRO A 259 6.62 29.49 -17.73
C PRO A 259 5.12 29.74 -17.96
N ARG A 260 4.35 29.66 -16.88
CA ARG A 260 2.90 29.95 -16.86
C ARG A 260 2.64 31.23 -16.07
N THR A 261 1.61 31.98 -16.42
CA THR A 261 1.32 33.28 -15.80
C THR A 261 -0.08 33.31 -15.17
N PRO A 262 -0.22 33.80 -13.92
CA PRO A 262 -1.52 34.02 -13.30
C PRO A 262 -2.40 35.00 -14.09
N PRO A 263 -3.73 34.98 -13.93
CA PRO A 263 -4.49 34.15 -12.99
C PRO A 263 -4.86 32.75 -13.52
N ALA A 264 -4.85 32.57 -14.85
CA ALA A 264 -5.35 31.36 -15.51
C ALA A 264 -4.30 30.25 -15.67
N CYS A 265 -3.01 30.58 -15.50
CA CYS A 265 -1.88 29.66 -15.66
C CYS A 265 -1.84 28.93 -17.03
N GLY A 266 -2.54 29.45 -18.04
CA GLY A 266 -2.57 28.87 -19.40
C GLY A 266 -3.44 27.61 -19.55
N CYS A 267 -4.17 27.19 -18.52
CA CYS A 267 -4.94 25.95 -18.56
C CYS A 267 -6.18 26.05 -19.46
N MET A 268 -6.44 24.98 -20.22
CA MET A 268 -7.71 24.82 -20.96
C MET A 268 -8.89 24.87 -19.98
N SER A 269 -9.91 25.67 -20.28
CA SER A 269 -11.09 25.82 -19.41
C SER A 269 -11.81 24.48 -19.21
N GLY A 270 -12.13 24.13 -17.96
CA GLY A 270 -12.81 22.87 -17.61
C GLY A 270 -11.93 21.63 -17.68
N SER A 271 -10.63 21.77 -17.94
CA SER A 271 -9.69 20.65 -17.95
C SER A 271 -9.35 20.13 -16.55
N LEU A 272 -8.78 18.92 -16.49
CA LEU A 272 -8.31 18.34 -15.24
C LEU A 272 -7.13 19.14 -14.69
N GLY A 273 -6.20 19.59 -15.55
CA GLY A 273 -5.08 20.45 -15.17
C GLY A 273 -5.55 21.78 -14.58
N ALA A 274 -6.59 22.42 -15.13
CA ALA A 274 -7.18 23.62 -14.53
C ALA A 274 -7.75 23.35 -13.11
N THR A 275 -8.38 22.18 -12.93
CA THR A 275 -8.97 21.77 -11.65
C THR A 275 -7.89 21.49 -10.61
N LEU A 276 -6.87 20.72 -10.97
CA LEU A 276 -5.70 20.41 -10.13
C LEU A 276 -4.94 21.68 -9.73
N MET A 277 -4.70 22.58 -10.68
CA MET A 277 -4.06 23.86 -10.40
C MET A 277 -4.88 24.68 -9.40
N ASN A 278 -6.21 24.72 -9.51
CA ASN A 278 -7.04 25.48 -8.56
C ASN A 278 -7.09 24.85 -7.17
N LEU A 279 -6.86 23.53 -7.07
CA LEU A 279 -6.91 22.80 -5.82
C LEU A 279 -5.57 22.81 -5.08
N MET A 280 -4.45 22.71 -5.81
CA MET A 280 -3.13 22.49 -5.22
C MET A 280 -2.23 23.73 -5.25
N ASP A 281 -2.26 24.55 -6.30
CA ASP A 281 -1.49 25.81 -6.35
C ASP A 281 -2.22 26.88 -5.51
N THR A 282 -2.01 26.77 -4.20
CA THR A 282 -2.64 27.58 -3.16
C THR A 282 -1.72 28.69 -2.66
N SER A 283 -0.51 28.78 -3.23
CA SER A 283 0.45 29.85 -2.99
C SER A 283 -0.16 31.25 -3.20
N SER A 284 0.28 32.23 -2.39
CA SER A 284 -0.15 33.62 -2.50
C SER A 284 1.07 34.55 -2.50
N PRO A 285 1.39 35.20 -3.64
CA PRO A 285 0.68 35.13 -4.92
C PRO A 285 0.82 33.75 -5.58
N ARG A 286 -0.22 33.35 -6.33
CA ARG A 286 -0.24 32.14 -7.14
C ARG A 286 0.96 32.09 -8.08
N ASP A 287 1.72 31.00 -8.09
CA ASP A 287 2.96 30.89 -8.86
C ASP A 287 2.84 30.04 -10.14
N CYS A 288 1.67 29.45 -10.39
CA CYS A 288 1.38 28.59 -11.53
C CYS A 288 2.27 27.32 -11.60
N ALA A 289 2.76 26.87 -10.45
CA ALA A 289 3.41 25.60 -10.24
C ALA A 289 2.71 24.82 -9.12
N VAL A 290 2.90 23.50 -9.09
CA VAL A 290 2.46 22.67 -7.96
C VAL A 290 3.72 22.11 -7.30
N SER A 291 4.02 22.63 -6.12
CA SER A 291 5.16 22.23 -5.30
C SER A 291 4.88 20.94 -4.52
N LEU A 292 5.94 20.28 -4.04
CA LEU A 292 5.77 19.13 -3.14
C LEU A 292 5.07 19.51 -1.84
N SER A 293 5.36 20.71 -1.30
CA SER A 293 4.72 21.22 -0.09
C SER A 293 3.21 21.38 -0.26
N GLU A 294 2.76 21.84 -1.43
CA GLU A 294 1.33 21.96 -1.75
C GLU A 294 0.65 20.61 -1.86
N VAL A 295 1.30 19.64 -2.52
CA VAL A 295 0.79 18.27 -2.59
C VAL A 295 0.68 17.65 -1.19
N THR A 296 1.71 17.78 -0.36
CA THR A 296 1.66 17.28 1.03
C THR A 296 0.58 17.98 1.85
N ALA A 297 0.46 19.30 1.73
CA ALA A 297 -0.59 20.06 2.43
C ALA A 297 -2.01 19.70 1.96
N PHE A 298 -2.17 19.30 0.70
CA PHE A 298 -3.42 18.80 0.17
C PHE A 298 -3.73 17.36 0.60
N LEU A 299 -2.73 16.46 0.59
CA LEU A 299 -2.92 15.03 0.88
C LEU A 299 -3.05 14.73 2.38
N ASN A 300 -2.29 15.38 3.25
CA ASN A 300 -2.29 15.06 4.69
C ASN A 300 -3.66 15.20 5.36
N PRO A 301 -4.48 16.23 5.07
CA PRO A 301 -5.81 16.37 5.70
C PRO A 301 -6.84 15.33 5.25
N ILE A 302 -6.64 14.68 4.10
CA ILE A 302 -7.58 13.69 3.56
C ILE A 302 -7.13 12.24 3.84
N ILE A 303 -5.83 12.02 4.06
CA ILE A 303 -5.26 10.75 4.50
C ILE A 303 -5.37 10.71 6.02
N ASN A 304 -6.48 10.17 6.52
CA ASN A 304 -6.64 9.95 7.95
C ASN A 304 -5.86 8.70 8.36
N GLN A 305 -4.93 8.86 9.30
CA GLN A 305 -4.27 7.74 9.96
C GLN A 305 -5.33 6.92 10.71
N ASP A 306 -5.31 5.61 10.51
CA ASP A 306 -6.28 4.67 11.08
C ASP A 306 -5.64 3.49 11.80
N ILE A 307 -4.33 3.27 11.65
CA ILE A 307 -3.59 2.18 12.30
C ILE A 307 -2.59 2.76 13.30
N ASP A 308 -2.53 2.17 14.49
CA ASP A 308 -1.48 2.36 15.50
C ASP A 308 -0.47 1.20 15.38
N LEU A 309 0.73 1.48 14.86
CA LEU A 309 1.76 0.48 14.62
C LEU A 309 2.66 0.18 15.82
N ASP A 310 2.82 1.12 16.75
CA ASP A 310 3.72 0.99 17.90
C ASP A 310 3.00 0.73 19.24
N GLY A 311 1.66 0.79 19.24
CA GLY A 311 0.81 0.51 20.37
C GLY A 311 0.79 1.63 21.40
N ASP A 312 1.15 2.86 21.03
CA ASP A 312 1.15 4.01 21.94
C ASP A 312 -0.24 4.64 22.16
N GLY A 313 -1.26 4.14 21.44
CA GLY A 313 -2.64 4.62 21.46
C GLY A 313 -2.94 5.70 20.41
N SER A 314 -1.95 6.11 19.62
CA SER A 314 -2.08 7.09 18.55
C SER A 314 -1.97 6.40 17.19
N LYS A 315 -2.89 6.71 16.28
CA LYS A 315 -2.81 6.22 14.91
C LYS A 315 -1.67 6.97 14.19
N ASP A 316 -0.71 6.23 13.63
CA ASP A 316 0.50 6.77 13.00
C ASP A 316 0.70 6.28 11.54
N ALA A 317 -0.17 5.39 11.09
CA ALA A 317 -0.17 4.82 9.76
C ALA A 317 -1.57 4.80 9.12
N VAL A 318 -1.60 4.66 7.80
CA VAL A 318 -2.83 4.50 7.02
C VAL A 318 -2.91 3.10 6.43
N SER A 319 -4.07 2.47 6.47
CA SER A 319 -4.31 1.18 5.85
C SER A 319 -4.52 1.28 4.34
N LEU A 320 -3.98 0.30 3.62
CA LEU A 320 -4.19 0.12 2.18
C LEU A 320 -4.45 -1.36 1.88
N GLY A 321 -5.56 -1.62 1.19
CA GLY A 321 -5.92 -2.93 0.63
C GLY A 321 -6.10 -2.84 -0.88
N VAL A 322 -5.48 -3.77 -1.62
CA VAL A 322 -5.49 -3.85 -3.08
C VAL A 322 -5.83 -5.25 -3.56
N GLY A 323 -6.47 -5.34 -4.73
CA GLY A 323 -6.71 -6.61 -5.40
C GLY A 323 -5.47 -7.05 -6.18
N LEU A 324 -5.23 -8.36 -6.22
CA LEU A 324 -4.06 -8.95 -6.88
C LEU A 324 -4.51 -10.11 -7.76
N GLU A 325 -4.02 -10.20 -8.99
CA GLU A 325 -4.08 -11.40 -9.81
C GLU A 325 -2.68 -11.71 -10.31
N ALA A 326 -2.36 -12.99 -10.49
CA ALA A 326 -1.03 -13.42 -10.91
C ALA A 326 -1.12 -14.63 -11.83
N VAL A 327 -0.08 -14.84 -12.63
CA VAL A 327 0.09 -16.03 -13.46
C VAL A 327 1.40 -16.74 -13.08
N SER A 328 1.51 -18.03 -13.39
CA SER A 328 2.74 -18.78 -13.14
C SER A 328 3.96 -18.15 -13.81
N ALA A 329 5.10 -18.24 -13.15
CA ALA A 329 6.37 -17.71 -13.61
C ALA A 329 7.52 -18.56 -13.05
N SER A 330 8.73 -18.34 -13.56
CA SER A 330 9.94 -18.90 -12.98
C SER A 330 10.94 -17.80 -12.61
N PHE A 331 11.58 -17.93 -11.45
CA PHE A 331 12.72 -17.12 -11.04
C PHE A 331 13.48 -17.87 -9.97
N ALA A 332 14.79 -17.66 -9.90
CA ALA A 332 15.59 -18.20 -8.80
C ALA A 332 15.25 -17.41 -7.53
N ALA A 333 14.75 -18.11 -6.52
CA ALA A 333 14.52 -17.47 -5.24
C ALA A 333 15.86 -17.09 -4.57
N PRO A 334 15.88 -16.03 -3.73
CA PRO A 334 17.08 -15.63 -3.00
C PRO A 334 17.60 -16.71 -2.06
#